data_AF-A0A7W5XST1-F1
#
_entry.id   AF-A0A7W5XST1-F1
#
_cell.length_a   1.000
_cell.length_b   1.000
_cell.length_c   1.000
_cell.angle_alpha   90.00
_cell.angle_beta   90.00
_cell.angle_gamma   90.00
#
_symmetry.space_group_name_H-M   'P 1'
#
loop_
_entity.id
_entity.type
_entity.pdbx_description
1 polymer ?
#
loop_
_entity_poly.entity_id
_entity_poly.type
_entity_poly.pdbx_seq_one_letter_code
_entity_poly.pdbx_strand_id
1 'polypeptide(L)'
;METYLNRYAGAETIATNCPAYGGYSSVVQMRADAEKNLAQAKALGATEADVKKARDRVNGNFVGASILVGDMQTCGAFVNKLAWVGSTPVEPPVVKPKKVN
;
A
#
# COMPACT_ATOMS: atom_id res chain seq x y z
N MET A 1 13.78 2.92 3.28
CA MET A 1 13.90 2.18 2.01
C MET A 1 12.91 1.03 1.94
N GLU A 2 13.03 0.01 2.81
CA GLU A 2 12.17 -1.19 2.77
C GLU A 2 10.66 -0.86 2.80
N THR A 3 10.26 0.11 3.63
CA THR A 3 8.87 0.59 3.69
C THR A 3 8.35 1.08 2.34
N TYR A 4 9.16 1.82 1.57
CA TYR A 4 8.78 2.32 0.24
C TYR A 4 8.71 1.18 -0.79
N LEU A 5 9.64 0.23 -0.72
CA LEU A 5 9.63 -0.97 -1.57
C LEU A 5 8.39 -1.84 -1.32
N ASN A 6 7.96 -1.99 -0.06
CA ASN A 6 6.74 -2.72 0.29
C ASN A 6 5.47 -2.02 -0.16
N ARG A 7 5.43 -0.68 -0.07
CA ARG A 7 4.30 0.11 -0.57
C ARG A 7 4.19 0.01 -2.08
N TYR A 8 5.32 0.13 -2.79
CA TYR A 8 5.41 -0.08 -4.23
C TYR A 8 4.88 -1.46 -4.63
N ALA A 9 5.47 -2.51 -4.05
CA ALA A 9 5.11 -3.89 -4.36
C ALA A 9 3.64 -4.17 -4.00
N GLY A 10 3.17 -3.70 -2.84
CA GLY A 10 1.77 -3.85 -2.42
C GLY A 10 0.79 -3.20 -3.39
N ALA A 11 1.06 -1.96 -3.80
CA ALA A 11 0.18 -1.24 -4.70
C ALA A 11 0.10 -1.91 -6.07
N GLU A 12 1.22 -2.42 -6.60
CA GLU A 12 1.22 -3.22 -7.83
C GLU A 12 0.47 -4.55 -7.70
N THR A 13 0.69 -5.28 -6.61
CA THR A 13 0.02 -6.57 -6.36
C THR A 13 -1.49 -6.39 -6.34
N ILE A 14 -1.99 -5.34 -5.67
CA ILE A 14 -3.42 -5.03 -5.63
C ILE A 14 -3.92 -4.57 -7.00
N ALA A 15 -3.22 -3.65 -7.65
CA ALA A 15 -3.60 -3.16 -8.98
C ALA A 15 -3.69 -4.28 -10.03
N THR A 16 -2.96 -5.38 -9.83
CA THR A 16 -2.95 -6.54 -10.73
C THR A 16 -4.01 -7.57 -10.36
N ASN A 17 -4.16 -7.89 -9.07
CA ASN A 17 -4.98 -9.03 -8.63
C ASN A 17 -6.35 -8.65 -8.07
N CYS A 18 -6.61 -7.37 -7.83
CA CYS A 18 -7.82 -6.89 -7.15
C CYS A 18 -8.70 -6.02 -8.07
N PRO A 19 -9.37 -6.61 -9.07
CA PRO A 19 -10.13 -5.88 -10.10
C PRO A 19 -11.36 -5.11 -9.56
N ALA A 20 -11.84 -5.44 -8.35
CA ALA A 20 -13.09 -4.90 -7.80
C ALA A 20 -12.94 -3.67 -6.88
N TYR A 21 -11.71 -3.29 -6.49
CA TYR A 21 -11.51 -2.21 -5.51
C TYR A 21 -11.38 -0.84 -6.18
N GLY A 22 -12.52 -0.17 -6.40
CA GLY A 22 -12.61 1.26 -6.76
C GLY A 22 -12.59 1.60 -8.26
N GLY A 23 -12.53 0.60 -9.13
CA GLY A 23 -12.56 0.78 -10.58
C GLY A 23 -11.26 1.34 -11.18
N TYR A 24 -11.29 1.67 -12.47
CA TYR A 24 -10.09 2.06 -13.25
C TYR A 24 -9.34 3.25 -12.64
N SER A 25 -10.05 4.27 -12.13
CA SER A 25 -9.44 5.44 -11.49
C SER A 25 -8.64 5.10 -10.24
N SER A 26 -9.10 4.14 -9.44
CA SER A 26 -8.38 3.69 -8.25
C SER A 26 -7.12 2.92 -8.61
N VAL A 27 -7.17 2.11 -9.67
CA VAL A 27 -5.98 1.41 -10.20
C VAL A 27 -4.93 2.40 -10.69
N VAL A 28 -5.35 3.46 -11.40
CA VAL A 28 -4.44 4.54 -11.84
C VAL A 28 -3.78 5.24 -10.66
N GLN A 29 -4.54 5.58 -9.62
CA GLN A 29 -3.98 6.19 -8.41
C GLN A 29 -3.02 5.26 -7.67
N MET A 30 -3.36 3.97 -7.53
CA MET A 30 -2.47 2.97 -6.93
C MET A 30 -1.15 2.85 -7.69
N ARG A 31 -1.18 2.86 -9.03
CA ARG A 31 0.04 2.85 -9.85
C ARG A 31 0.86 4.11 -9.69
N ALA A 32 0.23 5.29 -9.69
CA ALA A 32 0.92 6.55 -9.48
C ALA A 32 1.60 6.62 -8.09
N ASP A 33 0.93 6.12 -7.05
CA ASP A 33 1.52 6.02 -5.71
C ASP A 33 2.63 4.98 -5.67
N ALA A 34 2.49 3.85 -6.35
CA ALA A 34 3.56 2.87 -6.50
C ALA A 34 4.82 3.53 -7.08
N GLU A 35 4.69 4.23 -8.21
CA GLU A 35 5.82 4.92 -8.87
C GLU A 35 6.50 5.96 -7.97
N LYS A 36 5.73 6.74 -7.20
CA LYS A 36 6.29 7.67 -6.22
C LYS A 36 7.10 6.95 -5.14
N ASN A 37 6.57 5.85 -4.59
CA ASN A 37 7.27 5.06 -3.60
C ASN A 37 8.53 4.40 -4.19
N LEU A 38 8.49 3.95 -5.45
CA LEU A 38 9.65 3.42 -6.15
C LEU A 38 10.74 4.49 -6.33
N ALA A 39 10.37 5.69 -6.74
CA ALA A 39 11.30 6.80 -6.89
C ALA A 39 11.98 7.15 -5.55
N GLN A 40 11.21 7.19 -4.45
CA GLN A 40 11.76 7.38 -3.10
C GLN A 40 12.67 6.21 -2.68
N ALA A 41 12.30 4.97 -2.98
CA ALA A 41 13.15 3.81 -2.68
C ALA A 41 14.49 3.88 -3.45
N LYS A 42 14.45 4.22 -4.74
CA LYS A 42 15.64 4.40 -5.59
C LYS A 42 16.52 5.56 -5.09
N ALA A 43 15.92 6.69 -4.69
CA ALA A 43 16.64 7.82 -4.10
C ALA A 43 17.37 7.46 -2.80
N LEU A 44 16.85 6.47 -2.06
CA LEU A 44 17.49 5.94 -0.85
C LEU A 44 18.54 4.84 -1.14
N GLY A 45 18.77 4.49 -2.41
CA GLY A 45 19.76 3.49 -2.82
C GLY A 45 19.20 2.09 -3.11
N ALA A 46 17.88 1.93 -3.26
CA ALA A 46 17.30 0.63 -3.61
C ALA A 46 17.73 0.19 -5.01
N THR A 47 18.19 -1.06 -5.12
CA THR A 47 18.58 -1.69 -6.38
C THR A 47 17.40 -2.42 -7.02
N GLU A 48 17.53 -2.84 -8.28
CA GLU A 48 16.53 -3.68 -8.93
C GLU A 48 16.32 -5.02 -8.21
N ALA A 49 17.39 -5.56 -7.59
CA ALA A 49 17.30 -6.77 -6.78
C ALA A 49 16.40 -6.55 -5.54
N ASP A 50 16.48 -5.38 -4.90
CA ASP A 50 15.63 -5.04 -3.75
C ASP A 50 14.17 -4.88 -4.16
N VAL A 51 13.93 -4.25 -5.32
CA VAL A 51 12.59 -4.10 -5.91
C VAL A 51 12.00 -5.47 -6.23
N LYS A 52 12.79 -6.34 -6.87
CA LYS A 52 12.34 -7.70 -7.19
C LYS A 52 12.04 -8.50 -5.92
N LYS A 53 12.93 -8.46 -4.93
CA LYS A 53 12.74 -9.14 -3.65
C LYS A 53 11.48 -8.68 -2.93
N ALA A 54 11.20 -7.37 -2.93
CA ALA A 54 9.98 -6.82 -2.35
C ALA A 54 8.72 -7.30 -3.10
N ARG A 55 8.74 -7.29 -4.44
CA ARG A 55 7.66 -7.85 -5.27
C ARG A 55 7.40 -9.31 -4.98
N ASP A 56 8.45 -10.14 -4.99
CA ASP A 56 8.34 -11.58 -4.74
C ASP A 56 7.75 -11.85 -3.35
N ARG A 57 8.22 -11.11 -2.33
CA ARG A 57 7.71 -11.24 -0.95
C ARG A 57 6.24 -10.86 -0.84
N VAL A 58 5.85 -9.72 -1.39
CA VAL A 58 4.47 -9.22 -1.30
C VAL A 58 3.53 -10.11 -2.11
N ASN A 59 3.92 -10.53 -3.31
CA ASN A 59 3.15 -11.49 -4.11
C ASN A 59 3.01 -12.84 -3.40
N GLY A 60 4.09 -13.37 -2.80
CA GLY A 60 4.03 -14.60 -2.02
C GLY A 60 3.06 -14.50 -0.84
N ASN A 61 3.10 -13.38 -0.11
CA ASN A 61 2.15 -13.10 0.98
C ASN A 61 0.71 -12.98 0.47
N PHE A 62 0.51 -12.33 -0.68
CA PHE A 62 -0.81 -12.19 -1.29
C PHE A 62 -1.36 -13.54 -1.71
N VAL A 63 -0.60 -14.34 -2.47
CA VAL A 63 -1.01 -15.68 -2.92
C VAL A 63 -1.30 -16.58 -1.72
N GLY A 64 -0.43 -16.58 -0.70
CA GLY A 64 -0.65 -17.35 0.52
C GLY A 64 -1.93 -16.93 1.25
N ALA A 65 -2.18 -15.63 1.37
CA ALA A 65 -3.42 -15.13 1.96
C ALA A 65 -4.64 -15.45 1.09
N SER A 66 -4.57 -15.29 -0.22
CA SER A 66 -5.63 -15.60 -1.18
C SER A 66 -6.07 -17.06 -1.09
N ILE A 67 -5.12 -17.99 -0.94
CA ILE A 67 -5.41 -19.41 -0.75
C ILE A 67 -6.16 -19.67 0.56
N LEU A 68 -5.83 -18.94 1.63
CA LEU A 68 -6.37 -19.16 2.97
C LEU A 68 -7.75 -18.49 3.20
N VAL A 69 -7.93 -17.26 2.72
CA VAL A 69 -9.11 -16.44 3.01
C VAL A 69 -9.91 -16.03 1.76
N GLY A 70 -9.42 -16.38 0.57
CA GLY A 70 -10.02 -16.01 -0.71
C GLY A 70 -9.63 -14.60 -1.18
N ASP A 71 -9.59 -14.42 -2.50
CA ASP A 71 -9.07 -13.20 -3.15
C ASP A 71 -9.76 -11.91 -2.69
N MET A 72 -11.09 -11.93 -2.52
CA MET A 72 -11.86 -10.76 -2.07
C MET A 72 -11.43 -10.25 -0.70
N GLN A 73 -11.24 -11.15 0.27
CA GLN A 73 -10.83 -10.79 1.63
C GLN A 73 -9.36 -10.39 1.67
N THR A 74 -8.51 -11.07 0.90
CA THR A 74 -7.10 -10.72 0.77
C THR A 74 -6.92 -9.33 0.18
N CYS A 75 -7.61 -9.02 -0.91
CA CYS A 75 -7.61 -7.69 -1.51
C CYS A 75 -8.04 -6.62 -0.52
N GLY A 76 -9.11 -6.84 0.24
CA GLY A 76 -9.57 -5.89 1.26
C GLY A 76 -8.55 -5.66 2.37
N ALA A 77 -7.91 -6.72 2.86
CA ALA A 77 -6.87 -6.64 3.88
C ALA A 77 -5.63 -5.88 3.38
N PHE A 78 -5.21 -6.14 2.15
CA PHE A 78 -4.05 -5.48 1.54
C PHE A 78 -4.33 -4.01 1.21
N VAL A 79 -5.51 -3.68 0.67
CA VAL A 79 -5.91 -2.28 0.39
C VAL A 79 -5.92 -1.48 1.68
N ASN A 80 -6.55 -2.02 2.73
CA ASN A 80 -6.55 -1.36 4.04
C ASN A 80 -5.11 -1.15 4.53
N LYS A 81 -4.28 -2.19 4.52
CA LYS A 81 -2.90 -2.08 4.99
C LYS A 81 -2.11 -1.00 4.24
N LEU A 82 -2.32 -0.82 2.94
CA LEU A 82 -1.67 0.25 2.18
C LEU A 82 -2.26 1.64 2.45
N ALA A 83 -3.58 1.75 2.55
CA ALA A 83 -4.26 3.01 2.86
C ALA A 83 -3.78 3.57 4.21
N TRP A 84 -3.67 2.71 5.22
CA TRP A 84 -3.23 3.11 6.57
C TRP A 84 -1.74 3.37 6.69
N VAL A 85 -0.94 2.77 5.81
CA VAL A 85 0.51 2.97 5.79
C VAL A 85 0.88 4.34 5.18
N GLY A 86 0.02 4.95 4.35
CA GLY A 86 0.19 6.30 3.81
C GLY A 86 -0.44 7.42 4.66
N SER A 87 -1.48 7.12 5.43
CA SER A 87 -2.03 8.07 6.39
C SER A 87 -1.11 8.14 7.62
N THR A 88 -0.47 9.29 7.85
CA THR A 88 -0.29 9.73 9.24
C THR A 88 -1.64 9.53 9.92
N PRO A 89 -1.75 8.82 11.06
CA PRO A 89 -3.01 8.81 11.79
C PRO A 89 -3.41 10.27 11.95
N VAL A 90 -4.59 10.63 11.46
CA VAL A 90 -5.16 11.93 11.78
C VAL A 90 -5.25 11.91 13.29
N GLU A 91 -4.36 12.62 13.98
CA GLU A 91 -4.53 12.87 15.41
C GLU A 91 -5.95 13.42 15.54
N PRO A 92 -6.82 12.78 16.35
CA PRO A 92 -8.15 13.32 16.57
C PRO A 92 -7.96 14.79 16.98
N PRO A 93 -8.67 15.75 16.35
CA PRO A 93 -8.47 17.15 16.65
C PRO A 93 -8.62 17.32 18.15
N VAL A 94 -7.54 17.74 18.83
CA VAL A 94 -7.58 18.09 20.24
C VAL A 94 -8.56 19.25 20.35
N VAL A 95 -9.80 18.95 20.71
CA VAL A 95 -10.81 19.94 21.03
C VAL A 95 -10.32 20.64 22.28
N LYS A 96 -9.58 21.74 22.12
CA LYS A 96 -9.24 22.62 23.23
C LYS A 96 -10.57 23.10 23.82
N PRO A 97 -10.83 22.88 25.13
CA PRO A 97 -12.04 23.39 25.73
C PRO A 97 -12.06 24.91 25.56
N LYS A 98 -13.13 25.40 24.93
CA LYS A 98 -13.39 26.82 24.74
C LYS A 98 -13.46 27.46 26.13
N LYS A 99 -12.51 28.35 26.45
CA LYS A 99 -12.62 29.18 27.66
C LYS A 99 -13.93 29.97 27.55
N VAL A 100 -14.86 29.66 28.44
CA VAL A 100 -16.03 30.49 28.70
C VAL A 100 -15.53 31.60 29.63
N ASN A 101 -15.60 32.84 29.15
CA ASN A 101 -15.40 34.05 29.94
C ASN A 101 -16.62 34.29 30.82
#